data_AF-A0A2U3QUS3-F1
#
_entry.id   AF-A0A2U3QUS3-F1
#
_cell.length_a   1.000
_cell.length_b   1.000
_cell.length_c   1.000
_cell.angle_alpha   90.00
_cell.angle_beta   90.00
_cell.angle_gamma   90.00
#
_symmetry.space_group_name_H-M   'P 1'
#
loop_
_entity.id
_entity.type
_entity.pdbx_description
1 polymer ?
#
loop_
_entity_poly.entity_id
_entity_poly.type
_entity_poly.pdbx_seq_one_letter_code
_entity_poly.pdbx_strand_id
1 'polypeptide(L)' 'MLIYREEYYLSRSEPDPDSIEYEEWFTKQNKCYNTAEIIVAKHRNGPVGTVNLHYDNRYSKFGNIVKNS' A
#
# COMPACT_ATOMS: atom_id res chain seq x y z
N MET A 1 0.15 12.13 11.24
CA MET A 1 -0.47 11.19 10.29
C MET A 1 0.54 10.98 9.18
N LEU A 2 0.84 9.72 8.87
CA LEU A 2 1.76 9.34 7.81
C LEU A 2 1.01 8.43 6.82
N ILE A 3 1.27 8.60 5.52
CA ILE A 3 0.73 7.75 4.47
C ILE A 3 1.91 6.99 3.87
N TYR A 4 1.90 5.67 4.01
CA TYR A 4 2.88 4.79 3.42
C TYR A 4 2.26 4.02 2.25
N ARG A 5 2.95 4.01 1.11
CA ARG A 5 2.50 3.38 -0.14
C ARG A 5 3.57 2.42 -0.61
N GLU A 6 3.49 1.16 -0.19
CA GLU A 6 4.47 0.13 -0.54
C GLU A 6 4.59 -0.04 -2.08
N GLU A 7 3.46 -0.05 -2.78
CA GLU A 7 3.39 -0.13 -4.26
C GLU A 7 4.28 0.92 -4.94
N TYR A 8 4.30 2.15 -4.41
CA TYR A 8 5.08 3.26 -4.98
C TYR A 8 6.59 3.00 -4.92
N TYR A 9 7.06 2.30 -3.88
CA TYR A 9 8.46 1.94 -3.76
C TYR A 9 8.79 0.68 -4.57
N LEU A 10 7.94 -0.35 -4.50
CA LEU A 10 8.15 -1.58 -5.26
C LEU A 10 8.15 -1.35 -6.76
N SER A 11 7.28 -0.49 -7.29
CA SER A 11 7.23 -0.18 -8.73
C SER A 11 8.51 0.49 -9.25
N ARG A 12 9.31 1.10 -8.37
CA ARG A 12 10.60 1.70 -8.72
C ARG A 12 11.77 0.72 -8.61
N SER A 13 11.54 -0.41 -7.96
CA SER A 13 12.52 -1.49 -7.75
C SER A 13 12.16 -2.72 -8.58
N GLU A 14 11.51 -2.53 -9.75
CA GLU A 14 11.17 -3.60 -10.67
C GLU A 14 12.45 -4.28 -11.18
N PRO A 15 12.64 -5.58 -10.91
CA PRO A 15 13.80 -6.34 -11.37
C PRO A 15 13.63 -6.75 -12.83
N ASP A 16 14.68 -7.29 -13.44
CA ASP A 16 14.63 -7.82 -14.80
C ASP A 16 13.58 -8.95 -14.90
N PRO A 17 12.68 -8.94 -15.91
CA PRO A 17 11.64 -9.96 -16.06
C PRO A 17 12.15 -11.40 -16.15
N ASP A 18 13.38 -11.61 -16.62
CA ASP A 18 13.98 -12.95 -16.73
C ASP A 18 14.72 -13.38 -15.45
N SER A 19 14.74 -12.52 -14.42
CA SER A 19 15.36 -12.84 -13.13
C SER A 19 14.44 -13.68 -12.23
N ILE A 20 15.06 -14.51 -11.38
CA ILE A 20 14.35 -15.28 -10.35
C ILE A 20 13.62 -14.36 -9.35
N GLU A 21 14.15 -13.15 -9.14
CA GLU A 21 13.63 -12.16 -8.20
C GLU A 21 12.31 -11.53 -8.67
N TYR A 22 12.00 -11.61 -9.97
CA TYR A 22 10.78 -11.06 -10.55
C TYR A 22 9.51 -11.70 -9.98
N GLU A 23 9.50 -13.01 -9.76
CA GLU A 23 8.32 -13.70 -9.19
C GLU A 23 8.01 -13.21 -7.77
N GLU A 24 9.04 -13.04 -6.95
CA GLU A 24 8.89 -12.52 -5.59
C GLU A 24 8.42 -11.06 -5.59
N TRP A 25 9.03 -10.24 -6.44
CA TRP A 25 8.63 -8.86 -6.63
C TRP A 25 7.19 -8.74 -7.08
N PHE A 26 6.78 -9.49 -8.10
CA PHE A 26 5.42 -9.51 -8.64
C PHE A 26 4.40 -9.93 -7.58
N THR A 27 4.74 -10.94 -6.78
CA THR A 27 3.91 -11.39 -5.67
C THR A 27 3.73 -10.30 -4.61
N LYS A 28 4.80 -9.59 -4.24
CA LYS A 28 4.73 -8.45 -3.29
C LYS A 28 3.93 -7.30 -3.89
N GLN A 29 4.10 -7.03 -5.18
CA GLN A 29 3.43 -5.95 -5.87
C GLN A 29 1.91 -6.18 -5.94
N ASN A 30 1.48 -7.39 -6.29
CA ASN A 30 0.06 -7.76 -6.28
C ASN A 30 -0.57 -7.67 -4.89
N LYS A 31 0.18 -7.96 -3.81
CA LYS A 31 -0.32 -7.87 -2.43
C LYS A 31 -0.60 -6.44 -1.99
N CYS A 32 0.21 -5.48 -2.43
CA CYS A 32 0.08 -4.07 -2.03
C CYS A 32 -0.60 -3.19 -3.09
N TYR A 33 -1.03 -3.78 -4.21
CA TYR A 33 -1.67 -3.09 -5.31
C TYR A 33 -2.86 -2.24 -4.84
N ASN A 34 -2.90 -0.97 -5.28
CA ASN A 34 -3.91 0.01 -4.91
C ASN A 34 -4.19 0.09 -3.39
N THR A 35 -3.21 -0.20 -2.54
CA THR A 35 -3.37 -0.16 -1.08
C THR A 35 -2.44 0.89 -0.48
N ALA A 36 -2.99 1.74 0.39
CA ALA A 36 -2.22 2.70 1.17
C ALA A 36 -2.41 2.44 2.66
N GLU A 37 -1.30 2.43 3.39
CA GLU A 37 -1.26 2.29 4.83
C GLU A 37 -1.27 3.68 5.48
N ILE A 38 -2.31 3.97 6.28
CA ILE A 38 -2.47 5.25 6.97
C ILE A 38 -2.15 5.07 8.44
N ILE A 39 -1.05 5.66 8.87
CA ILE A 39 -0.54 5.55 10.24
C ILE A 39 -0.96 6.79 11.03
N VAL A 40 -1.86 6.57 11.98
CA VAL A 40 -2.35 7.58 12.93
C VAL A 40 -1.48 7.51 14.17
N ALA A 41 -0.29 8.12 14.11
CA ALA A 41 0.68 8.10 15.22
C ALA A 41 0.28 8.95 16.44
N LYS A 42 -0.69 9.86 16.30
CA LYS A 42 -1.16 10.71 17.40
C LYS A 42 -2.65 10.98 17.29
N HIS A 43 -3.36 10.68 18.37
CA HIS A 43 -4.77 11.01 18.55
C HIS A 43 -4.93 11.54 19.99
N ARG A 44 -5.44 12.78 20.14
CA ARG A 44 -5.43 13.48 21.44
C ARG A 44 -6.27 12.79 22.52
N ASN A 45 -7.42 12.25 22.14
CA ASN A 45 -8.43 11.70 23.04
C ASN A 45 -8.94 10.33 22.58
N GLY A 46 -8.08 9.54 21.91
CA GLY A 46 -8.51 8.24 21.43
C GLY A 46 -7.36 7.39 20.91
N PRO A 47 -7.67 6.21 20.33
CA PRO A 47 -6.66 5.25 19.93
C PRO A 47 -5.84 5.77 18.75
N VAL A 48 -4.57 5.42 18.77
CA VAL A 48 -3.66 5.45 17.62
C VAL A 48 -3.74 4.10 16.90
N GLY A 49 -3.24 4.05 15.67
CA GLY A 49 -3.17 2.79 14.94
C GLY A 49 -2.96 3.01 13.47
N THR A 50 -3.13 1.92 12.73
CA THR A 50 -2.91 1.89 11.30
C THR A 50 -4.14 1.36 10.58
N VAL A 51 -4.52 2.02 9.49
CA VAL A 51 -5.68 1.65 8.69
C VAL A 51 -5.27 1.55 7.23
N ASN A 52 -5.60 0.44 6.59
CA ASN A 52 -5.40 0.26 5.16
C ASN A 52 -6.63 0.74 4.40
N LEU A 53 -6.40 1.59 3.40
CA LEU A 53 -7.42 2.08 2.48
C LEU A 53 -7.06 1.74 1.04
N HIS A 54 -8.08 1.68 0.18
CA HIS A 54 -7.86 1.62 -1.25
C HIS A 54 -7.32 2.98 -1.73
N TYR A 55 -6.32 2.98 -2.59
CA TYR A 55 -5.71 4.16 -3.17
C TYR A 55 -5.70 4.06 -4.69
N ASP A 56 -6.41 4.97 -5.35
CA ASP A 56 -6.38 5.09 -6.80
C ASP A 56 -5.27 6.06 -7.21
N ASN A 57 -4.19 5.51 -7.76
CA ASN A 57 -3.02 6.28 -8.19
C ASN A 57 -3.31 7.25 -9.34
N ARG A 58 -4.34 7.00 -10.17
CA ARG A 58 -4.67 7.87 -11.31
C ARG A 58 -5.24 9.22 -10.86
N TYR A 59 -5.98 9.21 -9.75
CA TYR A 59 -6.64 10.41 -9.21
C TYR A 59 -6.10 10.84 -7.86
N SER A 60 -5.06 10.17 -7.33
CA SER A 60 -4.58 10.36 -5.97
C SER A 60 -5.69 10.28 -4.93
N LYS A 61 -6.64 9.37 -5.11
CA LYS A 61 -7.91 9.32 -4.37
C LYS A 61 -7.94 8.13 -3.42
N PHE A 62 -8.38 8.36 -2.19
CA PHE A 62 -8.63 7.31 -1.21
C PHE A 62 -10.08 6.80 -1.31
N GLY A 63 -10.24 5.50 -1.15
CA GLY A 63 -11.52 4.82 -1.08
C GLY A 63 -11.53 3.77 0.03
N ASN A 64 -12.73 3.32 0.40
CA ASN A 64 -12.85 2.22 1.35
C ASN A 64 -12.37 0.93 0.70
N ILE A 65 -11.49 0.21 1.38
CA ILE A 65 -11.16 -1.16 0.98
C ILE A 65 -12.35 -2.06 1.30
N VAL A 66 -12.80 -2.87 0.34
CA VAL A 66 -13.85 -3.86 0.60
C VAL A 66 -13.22 -4.96 1.45
N LYS A 67 -13.58 -5.00 2.73
CA LYS A 67 -13.28 -6.14 3.60
C LYS A 67 -14.47 -7.08 3.52
N ASN A 68 -14.32 -8.20 2.82
CA ASN A 68 -15.26 -9.31 2.97
C ASN A 68 -15.12 -9.77 4.43
N SER A 69 -16.10 -9.39 5.26
CA SER A 69 -16.18 -9.75 6.68
C SER A 69 -16.75 -11.14 6.85
#